data_AF-A0A7R9DLY4-F1
#
_entry.id   AF-A0A7R9DLY4-F1
#
_cell.length_a   1.000
_cell.length_b   1.000
_cell.length_c   1.000
_cell.angle_alpha   90.00
_cell.angle_beta   90.00
_cell.angle_gamma   90.00
#
_symmetry.space_group_name_H-M   'P 1'
#
loop_
_entity.id
_entity.type
_entity.pdbx_description
1 polymer ?
#
loop_
_entity_poly.entity_id
_entity_poly.type
_entity_poly.pdbx_seq_one_letter_code
_entity_poly.pdbx_strand_id
1 'polypeptide(L)'
;TENLERTIESMSPAAAAASRMIKSGLTVTQIYSQYVSASDELLLTKEENKRLNHFINTIIEDIEEKAPYLKKQKEDYARTLLQVESAKTNMDAMLAELQKVTDEGNEAKKTAAFHARENLRLKAELTDVSKQVCFLLKEVEQARAGFAGLSSNADVAGGEANSSSRIISEKLVTFGNIEELLLNNQKLLALVRELTSKKEDEEKEKDDLDPQELKVTKV
;
A
#
# COMPACT_ATOMS: atom_id res chain seq x y z
N THR A 1 1.22 -99.49 -28.15
CA THR A 1 2.27 -98.51 -28.51
C THR A 1 2.72 -97.68 -27.31
N GLU A 2 1.83 -97.30 -26.39
CA GLU A 2 2.18 -96.55 -25.14
C GLU A 2 3.22 -97.23 -24.24
N ASN A 3 3.19 -98.56 -24.11
CA ASN A 3 4.15 -99.28 -23.26
C ASN A 3 5.59 -99.22 -23.79
N LEU A 4 5.80 -99.14 -25.12
CA LEU A 4 7.13 -99.02 -25.72
C LEU A 4 7.67 -97.58 -25.60
N GLU A 5 6.77 -96.60 -25.66
CA GLU A 5 7.09 -95.19 -25.55
C GLU A 5 7.59 -94.82 -24.15
N ARG A 6 6.94 -95.36 -23.10
CA ARG A 6 7.38 -95.22 -21.70
C ARG A 6 8.72 -95.89 -21.41
N THR A 7 9.01 -97.04 -22.03
CA THR A 7 10.31 -97.72 -21.87
C THR A 7 11.45 -97.00 -22.59
N ILE A 8 11.18 -96.39 -23.75
CA ILE A 8 12.18 -95.55 -24.46
C ILE A 8 12.42 -94.24 -23.69
N GLU A 9 11.38 -93.64 -23.10
CA GLU A 9 11.50 -92.46 -22.22
C GLU A 9 12.33 -92.72 -20.97
N SER A 10 12.23 -93.90 -20.36
CA SER A 10 13.00 -94.26 -19.18
C SER A 10 14.47 -94.61 -19.47
N MET A 11 14.79 -95.01 -20.71
CA MET A 11 16.17 -95.34 -21.14
C MET A 11 16.93 -94.12 -21.67
N SER A 12 16.27 -93.24 -22.45
CA SER A 12 16.86 -91.99 -22.92
C SER A 12 15.76 -91.00 -23.33
N PRO A 13 15.60 -89.88 -22.62
CA PRO A 13 14.65 -88.83 -22.98
C PRO A 13 14.85 -88.30 -24.41
N ALA A 14 16.11 -88.26 -24.88
CA ALA A 14 16.45 -87.84 -26.24
C ALA A 14 15.99 -88.86 -27.30
N ALA A 15 16.10 -90.16 -27.02
CA ALA A 15 15.63 -91.21 -27.93
C ALA A 15 14.09 -91.25 -28.02
N ALA A 16 13.39 -90.97 -26.92
CA ALA A 16 11.94 -90.87 -26.91
C ALA A 16 11.43 -89.65 -27.70
N ALA A 17 12.09 -88.51 -27.55
CA ALA A 17 11.81 -87.32 -28.36
C ALA A 17 12.02 -87.60 -29.85
N ALA A 18 13.13 -88.23 -30.22
CA ALA A 18 13.40 -88.64 -31.60
C ALA A 18 12.36 -89.63 -32.15
N SER A 19 11.92 -90.61 -31.34
CA SER A 19 10.91 -91.58 -31.76
C SER A 19 9.52 -90.95 -31.98
N ARG A 20 9.13 -89.96 -31.17
CA ARG A 20 7.91 -89.16 -31.40
C ARG A 20 8.01 -88.29 -32.66
N MET A 21 9.19 -87.75 -32.93
CA MET A 21 9.46 -86.92 -34.11
C MET A 21 9.46 -87.71 -35.41
N ILE A 22 9.95 -88.95 -35.41
CA ILE A 22 9.86 -89.84 -36.57
C ILE A 22 8.40 -90.25 -36.82
N LYS A 23 7.62 -90.50 -35.76
CA LYS A 23 6.17 -90.79 -35.85
C LYS A 23 5.33 -89.62 -36.39
N SER A 24 5.79 -88.37 -36.25
CA SER A 24 5.07 -87.20 -36.77
C SER A 24 5.24 -86.99 -38.28
N GLY A 25 5.96 -87.87 -38.98
CA GLY A 25 6.09 -87.85 -40.45
C GLY A 25 7.00 -86.75 -41.02
N LEU A 26 7.74 -86.03 -40.16
CA LEU A 26 8.67 -84.99 -40.59
C LEU A 26 10.00 -85.59 -41.02
N THR A 27 10.52 -85.12 -42.16
CA THR A 27 11.86 -85.50 -42.60
C THR A 27 12.93 -84.85 -41.72
N VAL A 28 14.10 -85.48 -41.61
CA VAL A 28 15.25 -84.93 -40.86
C VAL A 28 15.62 -83.52 -41.36
N THR A 29 15.51 -83.29 -42.67
CA THR A 29 15.72 -81.98 -43.29
C THR A 29 14.70 -80.95 -42.81
N GLN A 30 13.41 -81.30 -42.69
CA GLN A 30 12.39 -80.40 -42.14
C GLN A 30 12.67 -80.01 -40.69
N ILE A 31 13.13 -80.96 -39.87
CA ILE A 31 13.49 -80.71 -38.46
C ILE A 31 14.68 -79.75 -38.40
N TYR A 32 15.69 -79.99 -39.24
CA TYR A 32 16.85 -79.10 -39.32
C TYR A 32 16.44 -77.69 -39.78
N SER A 33 15.56 -77.56 -40.79
CA SER A 33 15.03 -76.26 -41.22
C SER A 33 14.26 -75.53 -40.12
N GLN A 34 13.43 -76.24 -39.35
CA GLN A 34 12.72 -75.63 -38.21
C GLN A 34 13.68 -75.21 -37.09
N TYR A 35 14.68 -76.04 -36.78
CA TYR A 35 15.71 -75.71 -35.80
C TYR A 35 16.50 -74.46 -36.20
N VAL A 36 16.93 -74.37 -37.46
CA VAL A 36 17.63 -73.19 -38.00
C VAL A 36 16.73 -71.97 -37.90
N SER A 37 15.47 -72.07 -38.36
CA SER A 37 14.51 -70.96 -38.30
C SER A 37 14.26 -70.48 -36.87
N ALA A 38 14.11 -71.38 -35.91
CA ALA A 38 13.92 -71.03 -34.50
C ALA A 38 15.20 -70.45 -33.87
N SER A 39 16.38 -70.94 -34.29
CA SER A 39 17.68 -70.38 -33.87
C SER A 39 17.87 -68.96 -34.38
N ASP A 40 17.50 -68.69 -35.63
CA ASP A 40 17.55 -67.36 -36.24
C ASP A 40 16.58 -66.39 -35.54
N GLU A 41 15.36 -66.83 -35.26
CA GLU A 41 14.36 -66.03 -34.52
C GLU A 41 14.82 -65.73 -33.08
N LEU A 42 15.46 -66.70 -32.41
CA LEU A 42 16.08 -66.49 -31.10
C LEU A 42 17.23 -65.47 -31.16
N LEU A 43 18.00 -65.46 -32.25
CA LEU A 43 19.10 -64.52 -32.43
C LEU A 43 18.58 -63.10 -32.66
N LEU A 44 17.56 -62.95 -33.52
CA LEU A 44 16.88 -61.67 -33.76
C LEU A 44 16.24 -61.11 -32.49
N THR A 45 15.52 -61.94 -31.74
CA THR A 45 14.90 -61.52 -30.47
C THR A 45 15.95 -61.12 -29.43
N LYS A 46 17.10 -61.81 -29.36
CA LYS A 46 18.22 -61.39 -28.49
C LYS A 46 18.81 -60.05 -28.91
N GLU A 47 18.91 -59.78 -30.20
CA GLU A 47 19.39 -58.50 -30.72
C GLU A 47 18.40 -57.37 -30.43
N GLU A 48 17.11 -57.61 -30.64
CA GLU A 48 16.01 -56.71 -30.27
C GLU A 48 16.05 -56.40 -28.77
N ASN A 49 16.24 -57.42 -27.93
CA ASN A 49 16.31 -57.27 -26.48
C ASN A 49 17.54 -56.43 -26.06
N LYS A 50 18.69 -56.63 -26.69
CA LYS A 50 19.88 -55.77 -26.47
C LYS A 50 19.60 -54.32 -26.87
N ARG A 51 18.96 -54.11 -28.03
CA ARG A 51 18.59 -52.78 -28.52
C ARG A 51 17.63 -52.08 -27.56
N LEU A 52 16.59 -52.78 -27.10
CA LEU A 52 15.63 -52.25 -26.13
C LEU A 52 16.29 -51.92 -24.79
N ASN A 53 17.16 -52.79 -24.27
CA ASN A 53 17.92 -52.50 -23.05
C ASN A 53 18.79 -51.25 -23.21
N HIS A 54 19.43 -51.06 -24.37
CA HIS A 54 20.19 -49.85 -24.63
C HIS A 54 19.30 -48.60 -24.61
N PHE A 55 18.15 -48.62 -25.29
CA PHE A 55 17.20 -47.51 -25.25
C PHE A 55 16.69 -47.20 -23.84
N ILE A 56 16.38 -48.23 -23.03
CA ILE A 56 15.95 -48.04 -21.65
C ILE A 56 17.06 -47.38 -20.83
N ASN A 57 18.31 -47.81 -20.99
CA ASN A 57 19.44 -47.20 -20.28
C ASN A 57 19.63 -45.73 -20.68
N THR A 58 19.50 -45.39 -21.97
CA THR A 58 19.54 -43.99 -22.42
C THR A 58 18.41 -43.16 -21.80
N ILE A 59 17.20 -43.70 -21.71
CA ILE A 59 16.07 -43.00 -21.05
C ILE A 59 16.36 -42.79 -19.56
N ILE A 60 16.97 -43.78 -18.89
CA ILE A 60 17.36 -43.66 -17.49
C ILE A 60 18.40 -42.56 -17.31
N GLU A 61 19.45 -42.55 -18.13
CA GLU A 61 20.50 -41.52 -18.12
C GLU A 61 19.91 -40.11 -18.32
N ASP A 62 19.01 -39.94 -19.29
CA ASP A 62 18.32 -38.67 -19.54
C ASP A 62 17.48 -38.20 -18.32
N ILE A 63 16.83 -39.14 -17.62
CA ILE A 63 16.03 -38.84 -16.43
C ILE A 63 16.95 -38.47 -15.27
N GLU A 64 18.02 -39.23 -15.06
CA GLU A 64 19.02 -38.99 -14.01
C GLU A 64 19.74 -37.66 -14.21
N GLU A 65 20.02 -37.28 -15.45
CA GLU A 65 20.59 -35.97 -15.78
C GLU A 65 19.63 -34.83 -15.42
N LYS A 66 18.33 -34.98 -15.69
CA LYS A 66 17.32 -33.93 -15.45
C LYS A 66 16.90 -33.80 -13.99
N ALA A 67 16.96 -34.88 -13.22
CA ALA A 67 16.59 -34.91 -11.81
C ALA A 67 17.23 -33.79 -10.94
N PRO A 68 18.56 -33.55 -10.98
CA PRO A 68 19.20 -32.49 -10.19
C PRO A 68 18.74 -31.09 -10.60
N TYR A 69 18.48 -30.83 -11.89
CA TYR A 69 17.98 -29.52 -12.35
C TYR A 69 16.58 -29.25 -11.79
N LEU A 70 15.69 -30.26 -11.81
CA LEU A 70 14.34 -30.12 -11.29
C LEU A 70 14.35 -29.91 -9.76
N LYS A 71 15.26 -30.59 -9.04
CA LYS A 71 15.46 -30.38 -7.61
C LYS A 71 15.94 -28.96 -7.31
N LYS A 72 16.98 -28.49 -8.02
CA LYS A 72 17.50 -27.13 -7.87
C LYS A 72 16.44 -26.08 -8.18
N GLN A 73 15.66 -26.27 -9.24
CA GLN A 73 14.57 -25.37 -9.61
C GLN A 73 13.51 -25.26 -8.50
N LYS A 74 13.16 -26.38 -7.84
CA LYS A 74 12.24 -26.37 -6.69
C LYS A 74 12.83 -25.61 -5.49
N GLU A 75 14.11 -25.80 -5.20
CA GLU A 75 14.81 -25.10 -4.11
C GLU A 75 14.91 -23.59 -4.38
N ASP A 76 15.28 -23.19 -5.59
CA ASP A 76 15.36 -21.79 -6.02
C ASP A 76 13.98 -21.12 -6.03
N TYR A 77 12.94 -21.84 -6.48
CA TYR A 77 11.56 -21.36 -6.41
C TYR A 77 11.10 -21.15 -4.97
N ALA A 78 11.35 -22.11 -4.07
CA ALA A 78 11.01 -21.97 -2.66
C ALA A 78 11.74 -20.78 -2.02
N ARG A 79 13.03 -20.58 -2.33
CA ARG A 79 13.79 -19.42 -1.87
C ARG A 79 13.21 -18.10 -2.38
N THR A 80 12.81 -18.07 -3.66
CA THR A 80 12.23 -16.88 -4.28
C THR A 80 10.88 -16.53 -3.63
N LEU A 81 10.04 -17.53 -3.33
CA LEU A 81 8.79 -17.32 -2.60
C LEU A 81 9.02 -16.67 -1.24
N LEU A 82 10.00 -17.14 -0.47
CA LEU A 82 10.35 -16.53 0.83
C LEU A 82 10.84 -15.08 0.68
N GLN A 83 11.61 -14.79 -0.37
CA GLN A 83 12.06 -13.43 -0.66
C GLN A 83 10.89 -12.52 -1.04
N VAL A 84 9.95 -13.00 -1.85
CA VAL A 84 8.75 -12.26 -2.24
C VAL A 84 7.88 -11.98 -1.02
N GLU A 85 7.70 -12.96 -0.14
CA GLU A 85 6.96 -12.78 1.11
C GLU A 85 7.61 -11.73 2.00
N SER A 86 8.93 -11.79 2.20
CA SER A 86 9.68 -10.79 2.97
C SER A 86 9.62 -9.40 2.33
N ALA A 87 9.71 -9.30 1.00
CA ALA A 87 9.58 -8.04 0.29
C ALA A 87 8.17 -7.45 0.45
N LYS A 88 7.13 -8.30 0.41
CA LYS A 88 5.75 -7.89 0.64
C LYS A 88 5.57 -7.36 2.06
N THR A 89 6.05 -8.07 3.08
CA THR A 89 5.94 -7.61 4.47
C THR A 89 6.66 -6.27 4.69
N ASN A 90 7.82 -6.09 4.04
CA ASN A 90 8.54 -4.82 4.09
C ASN A 90 7.75 -3.70 3.39
N MET A 91 7.13 -3.98 2.24
CA MET A 91 6.30 -3.02 1.53
C MET A 91 5.09 -2.60 2.36
N ASP A 92 4.39 -3.56 2.98
CA ASP A 92 3.24 -3.30 3.85
C ASP A 92 3.65 -2.43 5.06
N ALA A 93 4.82 -2.69 5.66
CA ALA A 93 5.36 -1.86 6.74
C ALA A 93 5.71 -0.43 6.28
N MET A 94 6.31 -0.28 5.10
CA MET A 94 6.63 1.05 4.55
C MET A 94 5.36 1.85 4.20
N LEU A 95 4.31 1.20 3.71
CA LEU A 95 3.03 1.85 3.45
C LEU A 95 2.37 2.33 4.76
N ALA A 96 2.42 1.52 5.81
CA ALA A 96 1.92 1.91 7.13
C ALA A 96 2.69 3.11 7.70
N GLU A 97 4.02 3.12 7.58
CA GLU A 97 4.86 4.24 8.02
C GLU A 97 4.56 5.52 7.20
N LEU A 98 4.39 5.39 5.88
CA LEU A 98 4.03 6.52 5.01
C LEU A 98 2.69 7.13 5.41
N GLN A 99 1.69 6.30 5.70
CA GLN A 99 0.39 6.77 6.16
C GLN A 99 0.52 7.52 7.49
N LYS A 100 1.24 6.94 8.45
CA LYS A 100 1.50 7.56 9.76
C LYS A 100 2.18 8.92 9.62
N VAL A 101 3.25 9.02 8.82
CA VAL A 101 3.96 10.28 8.58
C VAL A 101 3.05 11.31 7.89
N THR A 102 2.18 10.87 6.99
CA THR A 102 1.21 11.74 6.32
C THR A 102 0.20 12.31 7.31
N ASP A 103 -0.31 11.48 8.22
CA ASP A 103 -1.25 11.90 9.26
C ASP A 103 -0.59 12.85 10.27
N GLU A 104 0.63 12.54 10.71
CA GLU A 104 1.44 13.43 11.56
C GLU A 104 1.72 14.77 10.87
N GLY A 105 2.04 14.75 9.57
CA GLY A 105 2.26 15.97 8.77
C GLY A 105 1.00 16.83 8.65
N ASN A 106 -0.16 16.19 8.46
CA ASN A 106 -1.45 16.89 8.42
C ASN A 106 -1.79 17.52 9.77
N GLU A 107 -1.54 16.83 10.87
CA GLU A 107 -1.78 17.36 12.22
C GLU A 107 -0.82 18.49 12.58
N ALA A 108 0.46 18.35 12.24
CA ALA A 108 1.46 19.41 12.37
C ALA A 108 1.05 20.66 11.57
N LYS A 109 0.49 20.49 10.36
CA LYS A 109 0.00 21.61 9.54
C LYS A 109 -1.20 22.30 10.18
N LYS A 110 -2.15 21.55 10.74
CA LYS A 110 -3.33 22.11 11.45
C LYS A 110 -2.90 22.90 12.68
N THR A 111 -2.06 22.32 13.53
CA THR A 111 -1.54 22.97 14.74
C THR A 111 -0.72 24.22 14.41
N ALA A 112 0.12 24.17 13.37
CA ALA A 112 0.87 25.34 12.89
C ALA A 112 -0.07 26.46 12.42
N ALA A 113 -1.11 26.14 11.66
CA ALA A 113 -2.10 27.11 11.21
C ALA A 113 -2.87 27.75 12.38
N PHE A 114 -3.24 26.95 13.39
CA PHE A 114 -3.87 27.44 14.62
C PHE A 114 -2.95 28.42 15.37
N HIS A 115 -1.70 28.03 15.63
CA HIS A 115 -0.75 28.89 16.32
C HIS A 115 -0.41 30.16 15.53
N ALA A 116 -0.38 30.11 14.20
CA ALA A 116 -0.18 31.29 13.38
C ALA A 116 -1.33 32.30 13.55
N ARG A 117 -2.58 31.84 13.58
CA ARG A 117 -3.76 32.69 13.84
C ARG A 117 -3.73 33.28 15.25
N GLU A 118 -3.43 32.47 16.26
CA GLU A 118 -3.29 32.95 17.64
C GLU A 118 -2.15 33.97 17.79
N ASN A 119 -1.02 33.77 17.13
CA ASN A 119 0.09 34.73 17.16
C ASN A 119 -0.31 36.09 16.57
N LEU A 120 -1.08 36.09 15.46
CA LEU A 120 -1.62 37.31 14.87
C LEU A 120 -2.59 38.01 15.82
N ARG A 121 -3.51 37.26 16.46
CA ARG A 121 -4.44 37.79 17.45
C ARG A 121 -3.69 38.45 18.62
N LEU A 122 -2.72 37.75 19.21
CA LEU A 122 -1.93 38.25 20.34
C LEU A 122 -1.11 39.49 19.97
N LYS A 123 -0.58 39.58 18.74
CA LYS A 123 0.12 40.79 18.27
C LYS A 123 -0.82 41.99 18.13
N ALA A 124 -2.05 41.77 17.68
CA ALA A 124 -3.07 42.82 17.61
C ALA A 124 -3.43 43.30 19.03
N GLU A 125 -3.70 42.38 19.94
CA GLU A 125 -3.99 42.70 21.36
C GLU A 125 -2.84 43.47 22.02
N LEU A 126 -1.59 43.04 21.82
CA LEU A 126 -0.41 43.73 22.35
C LEU A 126 -0.31 45.17 21.82
N THR A 127 -0.61 45.37 20.53
CA THR A 127 -0.59 46.70 19.90
C THR A 127 -1.65 47.60 20.54
N ASP A 128 -2.86 47.07 20.76
CA ASP A 128 -3.96 47.82 21.35
C ASP A 128 -3.69 48.16 22.82
N VAL A 129 -3.18 47.21 23.60
CA VAL A 129 -2.75 47.46 24.98
C VAL A 129 -1.62 48.49 25.03
N SER A 130 -0.65 48.44 24.11
CA SER A 130 0.43 49.45 24.05
C SER A 130 -0.10 50.85 23.80
N LYS A 131 -1.10 51.00 22.91
CA LYS A 131 -1.78 52.29 22.69
C LYS A 131 -2.54 52.76 23.93
N GLN A 132 -3.26 51.85 24.61
CA GLN A 132 -3.98 52.16 25.85
C GLN A 132 -3.02 52.65 26.93
N VAL A 133 -1.88 51.99 27.13
CA VAL A 133 -0.85 52.41 28.10
C VAL A 133 -0.28 53.78 27.74
N CYS A 134 0.04 54.04 26.46
CA CYS A 134 0.54 55.35 26.01
C CYS A 134 -0.48 56.47 26.25
N PHE A 135 -1.76 56.21 25.96
CA PHE A 135 -2.85 57.15 26.21
C PHE A 135 -3.01 57.45 27.70
N LEU A 136 -3.06 56.42 28.55
CA LEU A 136 -3.17 56.57 30.00
C LEU A 136 -1.97 57.33 30.59
N LEU A 137 -0.75 57.07 30.12
CA LEU A 137 0.45 57.82 30.53
C LEU A 137 0.35 59.29 30.14
N LYS A 138 -0.10 59.60 28.92
CA LYS A 138 -0.33 60.98 28.46
C LYS A 138 -1.35 61.71 29.35
N GLU A 139 -2.46 61.05 29.68
CA GLU A 139 -3.49 61.59 30.57
C GLU A 139 -2.95 61.83 31.99
N VAL A 140 -2.21 60.88 32.55
CA VAL A 140 -1.59 61.02 33.88
C VAL A 140 -0.58 62.18 33.91
N GLU A 141 0.24 62.33 32.87
CA GLU A 141 1.17 63.45 32.76
C GLU A 141 0.44 64.78 32.61
N GLN A 142 -0.65 64.86 31.85
CA GLN A 142 -1.47 66.07 31.75
C GLN A 142 -2.14 66.43 33.08
N ALA A 143 -2.64 65.44 33.80
CA ALA A 143 -3.22 65.63 35.13
C ALA A 143 -2.17 66.07 36.17
N ARG A 144 -0.93 65.59 36.08
CA ARG A 144 0.21 65.99 36.94
C ARG A 144 0.78 67.37 36.57
N ALA A 145 0.83 67.68 35.27
CA ALA A 145 1.28 68.97 34.75
C ALA A 145 0.30 70.10 35.10
N GLY A 146 -0.97 69.77 35.36
CA GLY A 146 -1.94 70.58 36.08
C GLY A 146 -2.36 71.87 35.35
N PHE A 147 -3.65 71.97 35.02
CA PHE A 147 -4.43 73.21 35.17
C PHE A 147 -3.77 74.53 34.71
N ALA A 148 -2.98 74.49 33.63
CA ALA A 148 -2.33 75.67 33.05
C ALA A 148 -2.01 75.40 31.58
N GLY A 149 -2.97 75.69 30.71
CA GLY A 149 -2.66 76.00 29.31
C GLY A 149 -3.42 75.17 28.28
N LEU A 150 -4.49 75.81 27.80
CA LEU A 150 -5.05 75.68 26.46
C LEU A 150 -5.81 74.37 26.13
N SER A 151 -7.13 74.51 26.20
CA SER A 151 -7.97 74.24 25.04
C SER A 151 -7.24 74.63 23.75
N SER A 152 -6.64 73.67 23.07
CA SER A 152 -6.46 73.75 21.62
C SER A 152 -7.34 72.68 21.00
N ASN A 153 -8.63 73.02 20.87
CA ASN A 153 -9.40 72.61 19.70
C ASN A 153 -8.60 73.10 18.48
N ALA A 154 -7.70 72.26 17.99
CA ALA A 154 -7.07 72.45 16.70
C ALA A 154 -7.75 71.45 15.77
N ASP A 155 -8.69 72.01 15.01
CA ASP A 155 -9.18 71.48 13.76
C ASP A 155 -8.05 70.81 12.96
N VAL A 156 -8.23 69.52 12.67
CA VAL A 156 -7.63 68.91 11.48
C VAL A 156 -8.76 68.26 10.70
N ALA A 157 -9.52 69.13 10.03
CA ALA A 157 -10.17 68.77 8.79
C ALA A 157 -9.08 68.50 7.74
N GLY A 158 -9.05 67.29 7.18
CA GLY A 158 -8.15 66.98 6.07
C GLY A 158 -8.05 65.49 5.78
N GLY A 159 -8.85 65.01 4.83
CA GLY A 159 -8.60 63.76 4.11
C GLY A 159 -9.67 62.71 4.28
N GLU A 160 -10.59 62.68 3.30
CA GLU A 160 -11.47 61.56 3.00
C GLU A 160 -10.63 60.27 2.78
N ALA A 161 -10.48 59.47 3.83
CA ALA A 161 -10.03 58.10 3.73
C ALA A 161 -10.90 57.25 4.68
N ASN A 162 -11.99 56.75 4.12
CA ASN A 162 -12.89 55.77 4.68
C ASN A 162 -12.13 54.46 5.00
N SER A 163 -11.47 54.40 6.16
CA SER A 163 -10.92 53.15 6.68
C SER A 163 -11.57 52.87 8.02
N SER A 164 -12.45 51.88 8.05
CA SER A 164 -13.15 51.39 9.24
C SER A 164 -12.18 51.17 10.41
N SER A 165 -10.92 50.81 10.12
CA SER A 165 -9.82 50.66 11.09
C SER A 165 -9.52 51.92 11.92
N ARG A 166 -9.61 53.11 11.31
CA ARG A 166 -9.34 54.40 11.94
C ARG A 166 -10.50 54.83 12.83
N ILE A 167 -11.74 54.65 12.35
CA ILE A 167 -12.95 54.91 13.13
C ILE A 167 -13.04 53.97 14.34
N ILE A 168 -12.69 52.70 14.18
CA ILE A 168 -12.62 51.74 15.28
C ILE A 168 -11.57 52.20 16.31
N SER A 169 -10.37 52.57 15.87
CA SER A 169 -9.29 52.99 16.77
C SER A 169 -9.58 54.32 17.49
N GLU A 170 -10.17 55.30 16.81
CA GLU A 170 -10.43 56.64 17.37
C GLU A 170 -11.73 56.74 18.18
N LYS A 171 -12.68 55.80 18.03
CA LYS A 171 -14.00 55.92 18.66
C LYS A 171 -14.41 54.73 19.53
N LEU A 172 -13.82 53.56 19.32
CA LEU A 172 -14.13 52.36 20.10
C LEU A 172 -12.98 51.94 21.04
N VAL A 173 -11.76 52.40 20.80
CA VAL A 173 -10.57 52.05 21.59
C VAL A 173 -10.12 53.19 22.52
N THR A 174 -10.36 54.45 22.18
CA THR A 174 -10.04 55.61 23.02
C THR A 174 -11.25 56.05 23.86
N PHE A 175 -11.02 56.41 25.12
CA PHE A 175 -12.05 56.86 26.07
C PHE A 175 -11.45 57.86 27.07
N GLY A 176 -12.19 58.90 27.41
CA GLY A 176 -11.77 59.97 28.34
C GLY A 176 -12.18 59.75 29.80
N ASN A 177 -13.11 58.83 30.07
CA ASN A 177 -13.52 58.43 31.43
C ASN A 177 -14.12 57.02 31.46
N ILE A 178 -14.39 56.50 32.68
CA ILE A 178 -14.89 55.12 32.87
C ILE A 178 -16.30 54.89 32.30
N GLU A 179 -17.16 55.91 32.27
CA GLU A 179 -18.51 55.81 31.70
C GLU A 179 -18.47 55.70 30.17
N GLU A 180 -17.55 56.43 29.53
CA GLU A 180 -17.31 56.33 28.09
C GLU A 180 -16.71 54.97 27.71
N LEU A 181 -15.82 54.41 28.54
CA LEU A 181 -15.33 53.05 28.37
C LEU A 181 -16.45 52.02 28.46
N LEU A 182 -17.36 52.14 29.43
CA LEU A 182 -18.51 51.24 29.57
C LEU A 182 -19.44 51.32 28.36
N LEU A 183 -19.70 52.53 27.86
CA LEU A 183 -20.52 52.74 26.67
C LEU A 183 -19.89 52.14 25.41
N ASN A 184 -18.57 52.30 25.26
CA ASN A 184 -17.82 51.73 24.13
C ASN A 184 -17.74 50.19 24.21
N ASN A 185 -17.57 49.63 25.41
CA ASN A 185 -17.60 48.19 25.63
C ASN A 185 -18.98 47.59 25.30
N GLN A 186 -20.06 48.28 25.68
CA GLN A 186 -21.43 47.87 25.35
C GLN A 186 -21.67 47.87 23.82
N LYS A 187 -21.16 48.87 23.11
CA LYS A 187 -21.23 48.93 21.63
C LYS A 187 -20.42 47.83 20.97
N LEU A 188 -19.21 47.56 21.46
CA LEU A 188 -18.37 46.46 20.96
C LEU A 188 -19.03 45.10 21.17
N LEU A 189 -19.61 44.85 22.34
CA LEU A 189 -20.33 43.60 22.63
C LEU A 189 -21.54 43.40 21.71
N ALA A 190 -22.29 44.46 21.42
CA ALA A 190 -23.41 44.39 20.48
C ALA A 190 -22.93 44.02 19.06
N LEU A 191 -21.84 44.64 18.61
CA LEU A 191 -21.24 44.42 17.30
C LEU A 191 -20.64 43.01 17.18
N VAL A 192 -19.99 42.51 18.23
CA VAL A 192 -19.49 41.13 18.30
C VAL A 192 -20.65 40.14 18.21
N ARG A 193 -21.76 40.35 18.95
CA ARG A 193 -22.94 39.47 18.85
C ARG A 193 -23.53 39.45 17.44
N GLU A 194 -23.60 40.61 16.79
CA GLU A 194 -24.10 40.71 15.41
C GLU A 194 -23.19 40.03 14.39
N LEU A 195 -21.86 40.21 14.52
CA LEU A 195 -20.88 39.56 13.65
C LEU A 195 -20.83 38.05 13.86
N THR A 196 -20.97 37.58 15.11
CA THR A 196 -21.08 36.16 15.41
C THR A 196 -22.34 35.57 14.78
N SER A 197 -23.51 36.22 14.90
CA SER A 197 -24.75 35.76 14.27
C SER A 197 -24.63 35.68 12.74
N LYS A 198 -24.09 36.73 12.10
CA LYS A 198 -23.88 36.73 10.64
C LYS A 198 -22.92 35.64 10.21
N LYS A 199 -21.85 35.41 10.97
CA LYS A 199 -20.88 34.35 10.67
C LYS A 199 -21.50 32.96 10.85
N GLU A 200 -22.30 32.74 11.88
CA GLU A 200 -23.04 31.47 12.05
C GLU A 200 -24.03 31.23 10.91
N ASP A 201 -24.71 32.28 10.42
CA ASP A 201 -25.61 32.19 9.28
C ASP A 201 -24.86 31.92 7.96
N GLU A 202 -23.71 32.57 7.74
CA GLU A 202 -22.83 32.29 6.59
C GLU A 202 -22.22 30.88 6.61
N GLU A 203 -21.88 30.36 7.80
CA GLU A 203 -21.40 28.99 7.95
C GLU A 203 -22.53 27.98 7.69
N LYS A 204 -23.77 28.24 8.15
CA LYS A 204 -24.95 27.42 7.81
C LYS A 204 -25.26 27.43 6.33
N GLU A 205 -25.23 28.59 5.66
CA GLU A 205 -25.46 28.68 4.23
C GLU A 205 -24.40 27.92 3.42
N LYS A 206 -23.14 27.93 3.86
CA LYS A 206 -22.08 27.11 3.25
C LYS A 206 -22.27 25.63 3.50
N ASP A 207 -22.66 25.24 4.71
CA ASP A 207 -22.96 23.83 5.04
C ASP A 207 -24.22 23.33 4.31
N ASP A 208 -25.18 24.19 3.95
CA ASP A 208 -26.36 23.83 3.14
C ASP A 208 -26.07 23.77 1.62
N LEU A 209 -25.04 24.48 1.14
CA LEU A 209 -24.57 24.43 -0.25
C LEU A 209 -23.65 23.21 -0.53
N ASP A 210 -22.89 22.74 0.45
CA ASP A 210 -21.98 21.60 0.33
C ASP A 210 -22.67 20.22 0.04
N PRO A 211 -23.90 19.90 0.51
CA PRO A 211 -24.59 18.67 0.13
C PRO A 211 -25.09 18.64 -1.33
N GLN A 212 -25.09 19.77 -2.05
CA GLN A 212 -25.45 19.80 -3.48
C GLN A 212 -24.26 19.52 -4.40
N GLU A 213 -23.03 19.90 -4.04
CA GLU A 213 -21.84 19.62 -4.86
C GLU A 213 -21.40 18.14 -4.79
N LEU A 214 -21.68 17.44 -3.69
CA LEU A 214 -21.40 15.99 -3.55
C LEU A 214 -22.26 15.08 -4.45
N LYS A 215 -23.27 15.60 -5.15
CA LYS A 215 -24.09 14.81 -6.10
C LYS A 215 -23.63 14.92 -7.56
N VAL A 216 -22.74 15.84 -7.92
CA VAL A 216 -22.40 16.10 -9.34
C VAL A 216 -21.12 15.37 -9.79
N THR A 217 -20.31 14.83 -8.87
CA THR A 217 -19.04 14.15 -9.22
C THR A 217 -19.15 12.62 -9.37
N LYS A 218 -20.36 12.05 -9.43
CA LYS A 218 -20.57 10.63 -9.79
C LYS A 218 -21.40 10.51 -11.07
N VAL A 219 -20.76 10.72 -12.21
CA VAL A 219 -21.13 10.11 -13.51
C VAL A 219 -19.84 9.77 -14.25
#